data_AF-A0A066XRX6-F1
#
_entry.id   AF-A0A066XRX6-F1
#
_cell.length_a   1.000
_cell.length_b   1.000
_cell.length_c   1.000
_cell.angle_alpha   90.00
_cell.angle_beta   90.00
_cell.angle_gamma   90.00
#
_symmetry.space_group_name_H-M   'P 1'
#
loop_
_entity.id
_entity.type
_entity.pdbx_description
1 polymer ?
#
loop_
_entity_poly.entity_id
_entity_poly.type
_entity_poly.pdbx_seq_one_letter_code
_entity_poly.pdbx_strand_id
1 'polypeptide(L)'
;MPDEEVDVFICGSGSAGLCAAVWLARCEVRFKILERREGPLQQSEADGVQCRTVEIMESMGLSEDLLKEAYHVLELAFWTPDGNGGIRRSHLEPDTEPGLSWLPRVIPNQVKQVFYGAF
;
A
#
# COMPACT_ATOMS: atom_id res chain seq x y z
N MET A 1 14.63 2.05 34.17
CA MET A 1 15.17 1.84 32.81
C MET A 1 16.21 2.93 32.60
N PRO A 2 17.44 2.64 32.15
CA PRO A 2 18.34 3.70 31.73
C PRO A 2 17.66 4.52 30.61
N ASP A 3 17.91 5.82 30.58
CA ASP A 3 17.42 6.69 29.50
C ASP A 3 18.01 6.19 28.17
N GLU A 4 17.13 5.85 27.24
CA GLU A 4 17.52 5.31 25.94
C GLU A 4 17.41 6.41 24.89
N GLU A 5 18.55 6.77 24.28
CA GLU A 5 18.62 7.80 23.25
C GLU A 5 18.55 7.20 21.83
N VAL A 6 17.64 7.75 21.02
CA VAL A 6 17.45 7.41 19.60
C VAL A 6 17.42 8.68 18.76
N ASP A 7 17.83 8.59 17.49
CA ASP A 7 17.91 9.76 16.61
C ASP A 7 16.51 10.16 16.10
N VAL A 8 15.65 9.17 15.85
CA VAL A 8 14.26 9.38 15.41
C VAL A 8 13.29 8.52 16.24
N PHE A 9 12.18 9.11 16.65
CA PHE A 9 11.09 8.42 17.31
C PHE A 9 9.80 8.53 16.49
N ILE A 10 9.21 7.38 16.14
CA ILE A 10 8.03 7.28 15.30
C ILE A 10 6.85 6.84 16.16
N CYS A 11 5.79 7.64 16.18
CA CYS A 11 4.55 7.34 16.89
C CYS A 11 3.53 6.71 15.94
N GLY A 12 3.44 5.39 15.93
CA GLY A 12 2.46 4.59 15.19
C GLY A 12 3.10 3.74 14.08
N SER A 13 2.66 2.49 13.97
CA SER A 13 3.09 1.53 12.92
C SER A 13 2.08 1.42 11.78
N GLY A 14 1.36 2.51 11.47
CA GLY A 14 0.56 2.60 10.25
C GLY A 14 1.43 2.68 8.99
N SER A 15 0.80 2.78 7.82
CA SER A 15 1.50 2.86 6.53
C SER A 15 2.57 3.96 6.49
N ALA A 16 2.27 5.15 7.02
CA ALA A 16 3.22 6.26 7.09
C ALA A 16 4.42 5.95 7.99
N GLY A 17 4.18 5.42 9.20
CA GLY A 17 5.23 5.12 10.17
C GLY A 17 6.15 3.99 9.72
N LEU A 18 5.58 2.91 9.16
CA LEU A 18 6.38 1.81 8.60
C LEU A 18 7.14 2.25 7.35
N CYS A 19 6.55 3.06 6.47
CA CYS A 19 7.27 3.61 5.31
C CYS A 19 8.47 4.47 5.74
N ALA A 20 8.29 5.32 6.76
CA ALA A 20 9.38 6.12 7.32
C ALA A 20 10.48 5.23 7.93
N ALA A 21 10.10 4.21 8.69
CA ALA A 21 11.04 3.25 9.29
C ALA A 21 11.84 2.47 8.24
N VAL A 22 11.19 1.95 7.20
CA VAL A 22 11.87 1.28 6.07
C VAL A 22 12.91 2.22 5.45
N TRP A 23 12.54 3.48 5.21
CA TRP A 23 13.45 4.45 4.61
C TRP A 23 14.63 4.77 5.53
N LEU A 24 14.38 5.05 6.81
CA LEU A 24 15.42 5.32 7.81
C LEU A 24 16.36 4.13 7.98
N ALA A 25 15.84 2.89 7.97
CA ALA A 25 16.65 1.68 8.01
C ALA A 25 17.62 1.59 6.82
N ARG A 26 17.16 1.92 5.61
CA ARG A 26 18.01 1.95 4.40
C ARG A 26 19.06 3.06 4.45
N CYS A 27 18.78 4.14 5.17
CA CYS A 27 19.73 5.23 5.41
C CYS A 27 20.63 4.99 6.64
N GLU A 28 20.54 3.83 7.29
CA GLU A 28 21.31 3.49 8.50
C GLU A 28 21.10 4.46 9.68
N VAL A 29 19.91 5.10 9.75
CA VAL A 29 19.54 6.00 10.85
C VAL A 29 18.88 5.20 11.97
N ARG A 30 19.30 5.41 13.23
CA ARG A 30 18.69 4.69 14.36
C ARG A 30 17.32 5.30 14.67
N PHE A 31 16.30 4.45 14.70
CA PHE A 31 14.96 4.87 15.05
C PHE A 31 14.27 3.88 15.98
N LYS A 32 13.21 4.35 16.63
CA LYS A 32 12.23 3.50 17.32
C LYS A 32 10.83 3.80 16.85
N ILE A 33 10.02 2.76 16.69
CA ILE A 33 8.57 2.86 16.54
C ILE A 33 7.91 2.45 17.86
N LEU A 34 6.96 3.25 18.32
CA LEU A 34 5.94 2.79 19.26
C LEU A 34 4.60 2.65 18.57
N GLU A 35 3.89 1.58 18.91
CA GLU A 35 2.53 1.32 18.49
C GLU A 35 1.69 1.02 19.73
N ARG A 36 0.46 1.53 19.75
CA ARG A 36 -0.48 1.31 20.86
C ARG A 36 -1.11 -0.08 20.79
N ARG A 37 -1.32 -0.60 19.58
CA ARG A 37 -1.80 -1.97 19.35
C ARG A 37 -0.78 -2.97 19.90
N GLU A 38 -1.28 -4.05 20.49
CA GLU A 38 -0.45 -5.10 21.09
C GLU A 38 0.31 -5.95 20.06
N GLY A 39 -0.09 -5.87 18.78
CA GLY A 39 0.54 -6.60 17.70
C GLY A 39 0.22 -6.03 16.32
N PRO A 40 0.66 -6.71 15.25
CA PRO A 40 0.41 -6.31 13.88
C PRO A 40 -1.08 -6.19 13.57
N LEU A 41 -1.41 -5.25 12.67
CA LEU A 41 -2.77 -5.07 12.18
C LEU A 41 -3.23 -6.34 11.43
N GLN A 42 -4.34 -6.92 11.87
CA GLN A 42 -4.90 -8.14 11.27
C GLN A 42 -5.75 -7.86 10.01
N GLN A 43 -6.30 -6.65 9.90
CA GLN A 43 -7.06 -6.24 8.72
C GLN A 43 -6.83 -4.75 8.47
N SER A 44 -6.39 -4.42 7.26
CA SER A 44 -6.21 -3.05 6.81
C SER A 44 -7.55 -2.45 6.38
N GLU A 45 -7.78 -1.18 6.72
CA GLU A 45 -8.87 -0.38 6.16
C GLU A 45 -8.52 0.18 4.77
N ALA A 46 -7.22 0.21 4.42
CA ALA A 46 -6.74 0.66 3.12
C ALA A 46 -6.62 -0.53 2.15
N ASP A 47 -7.11 -0.34 0.92
CA ASP A 47 -7.25 -1.38 -0.10
C ASP A 47 -6.64 -1.00 -1.47
N GLY A 48 -6.27 0.26 -1.70
CA GLY A 48 -5.70 0.71 -2.97
C GLY A 48 -4.26 1.19 -2.86
N VAL A 49 -3.39 0.74 -3.77
CA VAL A 49 -2.03 1.26 -3.96
C VAL A 49 -1.93 1.86 -5.35
N GLN A 50 -1.78 3.18 -5.41
CA GLN A 50 -1.60 3.93 -6.66
C GLN A 50 -0.28 3.58 -7.33
N CYS A 51 -0.22 3.66 -8.66
CA CYS A 51 0.98 3.33 -9.45
C CYS A 51 2.24 4.04 -8.92
N ARG A 52 2.11 5.34 -8.60
CA ARG A 52 3.23 6.11 -8.03
C ARG A 52 3.70 5.61 -6.67
N THR A 53 2.82 5.04 -5.86
CA THR A 53 3.20 4.39 -4.59
C THR A 53 3.94 3.08 -4.86
N VAL A 54 3.54 2.32 -5.89
CA VAL A 54 4.26 1.11 -6.30
C VAL A 54 5.69 1.45 -6.76
N GLU A 55 5.91 2.57 -7.45
CA GLU A 55 7.24 3.04 -7.84
C GLU A 55 8.12 3.44 -6.64
N ILE A 56 7.52 4.04 -5.61
CA ILE A 56 8.22 4.32 -4.35
C ILE A 56 8.60 3.00 -3.66
N MET A 57 7.70 2.02 -3.64
CA MET A 57 7.99 0.68 -3.12
C MET A 57 9.06 -0.05 -3.93
N GLU A 58 9.11 0.13 -5.25
CA GLU A 58 10.17 -0.37 -6.11
C GLU A 58 11.53 0.22 -5.72
N SER A 59 11.59 1.52 -5.45
CA SER A 59 12.80 2.19 -4.95
C SER A 59 13.26 1.64 -3.59
N MET A 60 12.35 1.03 -2.83
CA MET A 60 12.61 0.35 -1.56
C MET A 60 12.81 -1.17 -1.70
N GLY A 61 12.75 -1.73 -2.91
CA GLY A 61 12.87 -3.17 -3.16
C GLY A 61 11.69 -4.01 -2.68
N LEU A 62 10.50 -3.39 -2.54
CA LEU A 62 9.29 -4.03 -2.01
C LEU A 62 8.21 -4.27 -3.08
N SER A 63 8.39 -3.74 -4.31
CA SER A 63 7.37 -3.83 -5.36
C SER A 63 7.15 -5.25 -5.86
N GLU A 64 8.18 -6.09 -5.94
CA GLU A 64 8.07 -7.43 -6.51
C GLU A 64 7.08 -8.31 -5.71
N ASP A 65 7.25 -8.37 -4.40
CA ASP A 65 6.38 -9.17 -3.53
C ASP A 65 4.97 -8.56 -3.43
N LEU A 66 4.86 -7.22 -3.46
CA LEU A 66 3.56 -6.55 -3.58
C LEU A 66 2.83 -6.99 -4.86
N LEU A 67 3.51 -6.93 -6.01
CA LEU A 67 2.91 -7.19 -7.32
C LEU A 67 2.53 -8.66 -7.52
N LYS A 68 3.27 -9.60 -6.93
CA LYS A 68 2.95 -11.04 -6.98
C LYS A 68 1.66 -11.39 -6.25
N GLU A 69 1.35 -10.68 -5.18
CA GLU A 69 0.27 -11.03 -4.27
C GLU A 69 -0.97 -10.13 -4.42
N ALA A 70 -0.84 -8.98 -5.09
CA ALA A 70 -1.93 -8.03 -5.27
C ALA A 70 -2.83 -8.36 -6.47
N TYR A 71 -4.05 -7.84 -6.44
CA TYR A 71 -4.95 -7.80 -7.59
C TYR A 71 -4.59 -6.58 -8.45
N HIS A 72 -4.35 -6.80 -9.75
CA HIS A 72 -3.96 -5.74 -10.68
C HIS A 72 -5.22 -5.13 -11.28
N VAL A 73 -5.41 -3.81 -11.09
CA VAL A 73 -6.55 -3.13 -11.68
C VAL A 73 -6.16 -2.64 -13.07
N LEU A 74 -6.81 -3.19 -14.09
CA LEU A 74 -6.49 -2.90 -15.49
C LEU A 74 -7.50 -1.94 -16.11
N GLU A 75 -8.78 -2.15 -15.84
CA GLU A 75 -9.89 -1.40 -16.46
C GLU A 75 -11.00 -1.13 -15.45
N LEU A 76 -11.74 -0.05 -15.69
CA LEU A 76 -12.92 0.34 -14.97
C LEU A 76 -14.16 0.20 -15.87
N ALA A 77 -15.18 -0.49 -15.37
CA ALA A 77 -16.46 -0.63 -16.06
C ALA A 77 -17.48 0.36 -15.50
N PHE A 78 -17.96 1.25 -16.36
CA PHE A 78 -18.99 2.22 -15.99
C PHE A 78 -20.37 1.66 -16.31
N TRP A 79 -21.28 1.73 -15.34
CA TRP A 79 -22.65 1.25 -15.47
C TRP A 79 -23.64 2.41 -15.32
N THR A 80 -24.68 2.40 -16.15
CA THR A 80 -25.71 3.45 -16.20
C THR A 80 -27.11 2.81 -16.25
N PRO A 81 -28.17 3.49 -15.79
CA PRO A 81 -29.53 2.99 -15.95
C PRO A 81 -29.88 2.71 -17.41
N ASP A 82 -30.61 1.63 -17.67
CA ASP A 82 -30.98 1.25 -19.04
C ASP A 82 -32.31 1.85 -19.53
N GLY A 83 -33.07 2.49 -18.64
CA GLY A 83 -34.40 3.06 -18.91
C GLY A 83 -35.58 2.13 -18.61
N ASN A 84 -35.32 0.85 -18.34
CA ASN A 84 -36.33 -0.20 -18.07
C ASN A 84 -36.27 -0.70 -16.61
N GLY A 85 -35.65 0.07 -15.71
CA GLY A 85 -35.43 -0.31 -14.31
C GLY A 85 -34.21 -1.21 -14.07
N GLY A 86 -33.40 -1.47 -15.11
CA GLY A 86 -32.14 -2.19 -15.03
C GLY A 86 -30.91 -1.27 -15.15
N ILE A 87 -29.73 -1.90 -15.22
CA ILE A 87 -28.45 -1.24 -15.50
C ILE A 87 -27.81 -1.87 -16.73
N ARG A 88 -27.12 -1.04 -17.52
CA ARG A 88 -26.29 -1.47 -18.63
C ARG A 88 -24.89 -0.88 -18.51
N ARG A 89 -23.87 -1.63 -18.92
CA ARG A 89 -22.51 -1.13 -19.02
C ARG A 89 -22.43 -0.11 -20.16
N SER A 90 -22.04 1.11 -19.84
CA SER A 90 -21.93 2.19 -20.83
C SER A 90 -20.61 2.14 -21.58
N HIS A 91 -19.49 1.99 -20.89
CA HIS A 91 -18.15 1.90 -21.47
C HIS A 91 -17.15 1.27 -20.49
N LEU A 92 -15.98 0.94 -21.03
CA LEU A 92 -14.78 0.54 -20.29
C LEU A 92 -13.73 1.63 -20.50
N GLU A 93 -13.01 1.99 -19.45
CA GLU A 93 -11.83 2.84 -19.54
C GLU A 93 -10.64 2.16 -18.88
N PRO A 94 -9.40 2.40 -19.35
CA PRO A 94 -8.20 2.03 -18.62
C PRO A 94 -8.25 2.57 -17.19
N ASP A 95 -7.76 1.80 -16.22
CA ASP A 95 -7.75 2.20 -14.82
C ASP A 95 -6.87 3.42 -14.54
N THR A 96 -5.78 3.54 -15.29
CA THR A 96 -4.86 4.68 -15.25
C THR A 96 -4.61 5.19 -16.66
N GLU A 97 -4.23 6.47 -16.76
CA GLU A 97 -3.86 7.07 -18.04
C GLU A 97 -2.72 6.26 -18.70
N PRO A 98 -2.86 5.81 -19.96
CA PRO A 98 -1.82 5.06 -20.64
C PRO A 98 -0.49 5.83 -20.65
N GLY A 99 0.57 5.19 -20.18
CA GLY A 99 1.90 5.80 -20.08
C GLY A 99 2.16 6.60 -18.79
N LEU A 100 1.19 6.68 -17.87
CA LEU A 100 1.37 7.35 -16.57
C LEU A 100 2.47 6.70 -15.72
N SER A 101 2.56 5.37 -15.76
CA SER A 101 3.55 4.59 -15.02
C SER A 101 3.84 3.28 -15.76
N TRP A 102 5.05 2.74 -15.57
CA TRP A 102 5.37 1.36 -15.98
C TRP A 102 4.90 0.32 -14.95
N LEU A 103 4.42 0.75 -13.78
CA LEU A 103 3.88 -0.11 -12.74
C LEU A 103 2.36 0.05 -12.63
N PRO A 104 1.61 -1.04 -12.39
CA PRO A 104 0.16 -0.99 -12.30
C PRO A 104 -0.31 -0.35 -10.99
N ARG A 105 -1.54 0.16 -10.99
CA ARG A 105 -2.30 0.33 -9.75
C ARG A 105 -2.75 -1.05 -9.28
N VAL A 106 -2.61 -1.31 -7.98
CA VAL A 106 -2.95 -2.60 -7.41
C VAL A 106 -3.82 -2.49 -6.16
N ILE A 107 -4.58 -3.54 -5.89
CA ILE A 107 -5.33 -3.75 -4.66
C ILE A 107 -4.61 -4.87 -3.89
N PRO A 108 -3.96 -4.58 -2.74
CA PRO A 108 -3.25 -5.60 -1.99
C PRO A 108 -4.19 -6.68 -1.46
N ASN A 109 -3.71 -7.91 -1.41
CA ASN A 109 -4.45 -8.99 -0.77
C ASN A 109 -4.46 -8.81 0.77
N GLN A 110 -5.63 -8.46 1.32
CA GLN A 110 -5.79 -8.15 2.74
C GLN A 110 -5.45 -9.31 3.67
N VAL A 111 -5.58 -10.56 3.22
CA VAL A 111 -5.28 -11.77 4.04
C VAL A 111 -3.78 -11.90 4.32
N LYS A 112 -2.91 -11.31 3.49
CA LYS A 112 -1.46 -11.37 3.62
C LYS A 112 -0.79 -10.04 3.94
N GLN A 113 -1.52 -8.92 3.97
CA GLN A 113 -1.00 -7.65 4.52
C GLN A 113 -0.63 -7.77 6.01
N VAL A 114 -1.07 -8.84 6.68
CA VAL A 114 -0.71 -9.23 8.05
C VAL A 114 0.71 -9.83 8.15
N PHE A 115 1.35 -10.18 7.03
CA PHE A 115 2.59 -10.97 7.01
C PHE A 115 3.76 -10.34 6.24
N TYR A 116 3.85 -9.00 6.19
CA TYR A 116 5.18 -8.37 6.08
C TYR A 116 5.79 -8.28 7.48
N GLY A 117 6.04 -9.46 8.06
CA GLY A 117 6.93 -9.62 9.20
C GLY A 117 8.35 -9.78 8.68
N ALA A 118 9.13 -8.70 8.75
CA ALA A 118 10.59 -8.71 8.85
C ALA A 118 11.09 -7.25 8.99
N PHE A 119 10.88 -6.68 10.17
CA PHE A 119 11.87 -5.83 10.84
C PHE A 119 11.95 -6.31 12.28
#